data_AF-A0A239RFW1-F1
#
_entry.id   AF-A0A239RFW1-F1
#
_cell.length_a   1.000
_cell.length_b   1.000
_cell.length_c   1.000
_cell.angle_alpha   90.00
_cell.angle_beta   90.00
_cell.angle_gamma   90.00
#
_symmetry.space_group_name_H-M   'P 1'
#
loop_
_entity.id
_entity.type
_entity.pdbx_description
1 polymer ?
#
loop_
_entity_poly.entity_id
_entity_poly.type
_entity_poly.pdbx_seq_one_letter_code
_entity_poly.pdbx_strand_id
1 'polypeptide(L)'
;MSKASQLLDELKNLDTDIQSRIDEVRTLEAGLLSSPKWSTDKVKGGKPTKVDDVYAQLIVLKESIEHDTNDVINRKLELSRLINHVTDPKERAILRMTYILKQYPEDVMEHLKISQSTYYRLRKHATEEIDIFLES
;
A
#
# COMPACT_ATOMS: atom_id res chain seq x y z
N MET A 1 -12.54 17.92 -2.07
CA MET A 1 -12.47 16.58 -1.45
C MET A 1 -12.25 16.76 0.03
N SER A 2 -12.94 16.00 0.88
CA SER A 2 -12.74 16.04 2.33
C SER A 2 -11.47 15.28 2.74
N LYS A 3 -11.01 15.48 3.98
CA LYS A 3 -9.81 14.83 4.50
C LYS A 3 -10.03 13.31 4.60
N ALA A 4 -11.18 12.87 5.08
CA ALA A 4 -11.55 11.46 5.12
C ALA A 4 -11.55 10.84 3.71
N SER A 5 -12.08 11.55 2.70
CA SER A 5 -12.06 11.05 1.32
C SER A 5 -10.63 10.83 0.80
N GLN A 6 -9.69 11.72 1.13
CA GLN A 6 -8.28 11.58 0.74
C GLN A 6 -7.62 10.39 1.44
N LEU A 7 -7.86 10.22 2.74
CA LEU A 7 -7.29 9.12 3.54
C LEU A 7 -7.88 7.75 3.15
N LEU A 8 -9.15 7.69 2.78
CA LEU A 8 -9.78 6.46 2.28
C LEU A 8 -9.25 6.09 0.88
N ASP A 9 -9.01 7.07 0.02
CA ASP A 9 -8.36 6.84 -1.28
C ASP A 9 -6.89 6.44 -1.12
N GLU A 10 -6.17 7.02 -0.16
CA GLU A 10 -4.83 6.56 0.23
C GLU A 10 -4.89 5.07 0.61
N LEU A 11 -5.75 4.71 1.56
CA LEU A 11 -5.95 3.32 2.00
C LEU A 11 -6.18 2.34 0.84
N LYS A 12 -7.02 2.73 -0.12
CA LYS A 12 -7.32 1.92 -1.31
C LYS A 12 -6.11 1.69 -2.20
N ASN A 13 -5.18 2.63 -2.25
CA ASN A 13 -4.05 2.60 -3.18
C ASN A 13 -2.74 2.09 -2.53
N LEU A 14 -2.66 1.99 -1.20
CA LEU A 14 -1.46 1.53 -0.50
C LEU A 14 -0.97 0.14 -0.96
N ASP A 15 -1.85 -0.77 -1.42
CA ASP A 15 -1.35 -2.08 -1.92
C ASP A 15 -0.62 -1.98 -3.26
N THR A 16 -1.03 -1.07 -4.14
CA THR A 16 -0.32 -0.82 -5.41
C THR A 16 1.07 -0.30 -5.10
N ASP A 17 1.13 0.58 -4.10
CA ASP A 17 2.34 1.13 -3.54
C ASP A 17 3.24 0.02 -2.96
N ILE A 18 2.71 -0.90 -2.14
CA ILE A 18 3.47 -2.07 -1.64
C ILE A 18 4.01 -2.91 -2.80
N GLN A 19 3.16 -3.24 -3.77
CA GLN A 19 3.52 -4.13 -4.87
C GLN A 19 4.58 -3.50 -5.78
N SER A 20 4.47 -2.20 -6.07
CA SER A 20 5.47 -1.45 -6.84
C SER A 20 6.84 -1.49 -6.16
N ARG A 21 6.90 -1.36 -4.84
CA ARG A 21 8.18 -1.45 -4.12
C ARG A 21 8.70 -2.87 -4.22
N ILE A 22 7.89 -3.89 -3.91
CA ILE A 22 8.30 -5.31 -4.07
C ILE A 22 8.85 -5.61 -5.47
N ASP A 23 8.26 -5.07 -6.53
CA ASP A 23 8.70 -5.33 -7.91
C ASP A 23 9.98 -4.58 -8.29
N GLU A 24 10.20 -3.36 -7.76
CA GLU A 24 11.47 -2.63 -7.88
C GLU A 24 12.62 -3.43 -7.27
N VAL A 25 12.39 -4.05 -6.11
CA VAL A 25 13.36 -4.93 -5.44
C VAL A 25 13.71 -6.12 -6.30
N ARG A 26 12.70 -6.87 -6.75
CA ARG A 26 12.90 -8.05 -7.58
C ARG A 26 13.71 -7.72 -8.83
N THR A 27 13.47 -6.53 -9.39
CA THR A 27 14.23 -6.03 -10.54
C THR A 27 15.69 -5.75 -10.18
N LEU A 28 15.95 -5.12 -9.04
CA LEU A 28 17.31 -4.87 -8.54
C LEU A 28 18.05 -6.16 -8.20
N GLU A 29 17.42 -7.11 -7.51
CA GLU A 29 17.96 -8.44 -7.21
C GLU A 29 18.31 -9.19 -8.50
N ALA A 30 17.39 -9.24 -9.46
CA ALA A 30 17.62 -9.88 -10.75
C ALA A 30 18.75 -9.21 -11.54
N GLY A 31 18.84 -7.88 -11.52
CA GLY A 31 19.91 -7.11 -12.18
C GLY A 31 21.29 -7.39 -11.57
N LEU A 32 21.38 -7.47 -10.24
CA LEU A 32 22.60 -7.85 -9.53
C LEU A 32 23.01 -9.30 -9.83
N LEU A 33 22.04 -10.21 -9.85
CA LEU A 33 22.23 -11.65 -10.15
C LEU A 33 22.37 -11.97 -11.65
N SER A 34 22.16 -11.02 -12.56
CA SER A 34 22.35 -11.22 -14.00
C SER A 34 23.56 -10.48 -14.55
N SER A 35 24.22 -9.66 -13.72
CA SER A 35 25.33 -8.82 -14.15
C SER A 35 26.52 -9.70 -14.62
N PRO A 36 26.88 -9.68 -15.91
CA PRO A 36 27.90 -10.56 -16.47
C PRO A 36 29.29 -9.97 -16.20
N LYS A 37 29.65 -9.75 -14.94
CA LYS A 37 31.01 -9.37 -14.50
C LYS A 37 31.29 -9.87 -13.09
N TRP A 38 31.23 -11.19 -12.89
CA TRP A 38 31.94 -11.82 -11.77
C TRP A 38 33.34 -12.30 -12.17
N SER A 39 33.81 -11.95 -13.38
CA SER A 39 35.19 -12.20 -13.76
C SER A 39 36.12 -11.29 -12.96
N THR A 40 37.10 -11.93 -12.34
CA THR A 40 38.28 -11.38 -11.66
C THR A 40 39.21 -10.57 -12.59
N ASP A 41 38.68 -9.95 -13.64
CA ASP A 41 39.49 -9.23 -14.61
C ASP A 41 39.75 -7.81 -14.13
N LYS A 42 40.99 -7.62 -13.66
CA LYS A 42 41.63 -6.33 -13.46
C LYS A 42 41.45 -5.45 -14.71
N VAL A 43 40.44 -4.61 -14.73
CA VAL A 43 40.45 -3.41 -15.57
C VAL A 43 41.45 -2.44 -14.97
N LYS A 44 42.61 -2.30 -15.62
CA LYS A 44 43.67 -1.34 -15.31
C LYS A 44 43.05 0.04 -15.00
N GLY A 45 43.09 0.46 -13.73
CA GLY A 45 42.85 1.83 -13.29
C GLY A 45 41.61 2.10 -12.42
N GLY A 46 40.65 1.18 -12.33
CA GLY A 46 39.46 1.33 -11.48
C GLY A 46 39.55 0.53 -10.18
N LYS A 47 39.13 1.10 -9.04
CA LYS A 47 39.06 0.37 -7.75
C LYS A 47 38.15 -0.86 -7.94
N PRO A 48 38.63 -2.10 -7.69
CA PRO A 48 37.81 -3.28 -7.91
C PRO A 48 36.66 -3.30 -6.88
N THR A 49 35.42 -3.41 -7.35
CA THR A 49 34.26 -3.68 -6.48
C THR A 49 34.41 -5.11 -5.96
N LYS A 50 34.55 -5.29 -4.64
CA LYS A 50 34.74 -6.62 -4.06
C LYS A 50 33.40 -7.34 -3.99
N VAL A 51 33.42 -8.66 -4.05
CA VAL A 51 32.23 -9.51 -3.86
C VAL A 51 31.53 -9.16 -2.54
N ASP A 52 32.30 -8.87 -1.49
CA ASP A 52 31.78 -8.45 -0.19
C ASP A 52 31.01 -7.12 -0.24
N ASP A 53 31.43 -6.17 -1.08
CA ASP A 53 30.76 -4.87 -1.22
C ASP A 53 29.38 -5.03 -1.89
N VAL A 54 29.23 -6.01 -2.77
CA VAL A 54 27.96 -6.33 -3.46
C VAL A 54 26.99 -7.01 -2.49
N TYR A 55 27.46 -7.96 -1.68
CA TYR A 55 26.63 -8.58 -0.64
C TYR A 55 26.19 -7.56 0.41
N ALA A 56 27.07 -6.64 0.82
CA ALA A 56 26.70 -5.56 1.74
C ALA A 56 25.59 -4.66 1.16
N GLN A 57 25.67 -4.30 -0.13
CA GLN A 57 24.63 -3.52 -0.80
C GLN A 57 23.29 -4.27 -0.89
N LEU A 58 23.33 -5.59 -1.16
CA LEU A 58 22.13 -6.41 -1.20
C LEU A 58 21.43 -6.47 0.18
N ILE A 59 22.20 -6.60 1.26
CA ILE A 59 21.67 -6.60 2.64
C ILE A 59 21.03 -5.26 2.97
N VAL A 60 21.73 -4.14 2.73
CA VAL A 60 21.19 -2.78 2.98
C VAL A 60 19.92 -2.53 2.19
N LEU A 61 19.89 -2.94 0.92
CA LEU A 61 18.70 -2.80 0.08
C LEU A 61 17.54 -3.59 0.70
N LYS A 62 17.74 -4.87 1.03
CA LYS A 62 16.74 -5.74 1.66
C LYS A 62 16.19 -5.14 2.97
N GLU A 63 17.05 -4.62 3.83
CA GLU A 63 16.64 -3.98 5.08
C GLU A 63 15.79 -2.72 4.83
N SER A 64 16.16 -1.89 3.85
CA SER A 64 15.36 -0.71 3.48
C SER A 64 13.95 -1.09 3.02
N ILE A 65 13.82 -2.18 2.26
CA ILE A 65 12.52 -2.66 1.75
C ILE A 65 11.66 -3.22 2.87
N GLU A 66 12.25 -4.02 3.76
CA GLU A 66 11.54 -4.54 4.92
C GLU A 66 11.03 -3.40 5.78
N HIS A 67 11.83 -2.34 5.95
CA HIS A 67 11.43 -1.13 6.65
C HIS A 67 10.28 -0.40 5.94
N ASP A 68 10.44 -0.07 4.65
CA ASP A 68 9.42 0.64 3.86
C ASP A 68 8.10 -0.14 3.80
N THR A 69 8.18 -1.46 3.66
CA THR A 69 6.99 -2.35 3.66
C THR A 69 6.28 -2.31 5.01
N ASN A 70 7.03 -2.34 6.12
CA ASN A 70 6.45 -2.24 7.45
C ASN A 70 5.74 -0.90 7.68
N ASP A 71 6.32 0.20 7.21
CA ASP A 71 5.72 1.53 7.32
C ASP A 71 4.41 1.63 6.54
N VAL A 72 4.37 1.09 5.33
CA VAL A 72 3.14 1.06 4.52
C VAL A 72 2.07 0.14 5.14
N ILE A 73 2.45 -1.00 5.71
CA ILE A 73 1.53 -1.88 6.45
C ILE A 73 0.98 -1.15 7.68
N ASN A 74 1.84 -0.47 8.44
CA ASN A 74 1.44 0.30 9.62
C ASN A 74 0.46 1.41 9.24
N ARG A 75 0.73 2.12 8.14
CA ARG A 75 -0.17 3.14 7.59
C ARG A 75 -1.51 2.54 7.16
N LYS A 76 -1.49 1.38 6.48
CA LYS A 76 -2.71 0.66 6.10
C LYS A 76 -3.55 0.28 7.32
N LEU A 77 -2.91 -0.20 8.40
CA LEU A 77 -3.57 -0.55 9.66
C LEU A 77 -4.17 0.68 10.34
N GLU A 78 -3.43 1.79 10.39
CA GLU A 78 -3.90 3.08 10.91
C GLU A 78 -5.16 3.55 10.17
N LEU A 79 -5.09 3.64 8.84
CA LEU A 79 -6.22 4.08 8.01
C LEU A 79 -7.41 3.11 8.09
N SER A 80 -7.15 1.79 8.19
CA SER A 80 -8.20 0.80 8.39
C SER A 80 -8.93 0.97 9.73
N ARG A 81 -8.24 1.49 10.76
CA ARG A 81 -8.84 1.80 12.06
C ARG A 81 -9.73 3.04 12.00
N LEU A 82 -9.52 3.97 11.07
CA LEU A 82 -10.43 5.12 10.88
C LEU A 82 -11.87 4.66 10.63
N ILE A 83 -12.06 3.59 9.86
CA ILE A 83 -13.38 3.02 9.58
C ILE A 83 -14.06 2.50 10.86
N ASN A 84 -13.33 2.17 11.93
CA ASN A 84 -13.94 1.74 13.19
C ASN A 84 -14.69 2.86 13.92
N HIS A 85 -14.39 4.13 13.61
CA HIS A 85 -15.07 5.27 14.20
C HIS A 85 -16.47 5.50 13.61
N VAL A 86 -16.79 4.87 12.48
CA VAL A 86 -18.15 4.88 11.93
C VAL A 86 -19.05 4.00 12.81
N THR A 87 -20.15 4.57 13.27
CA THR A 87 -21.05 3.93 14.23
C THR A 87 -21.94 2.87 13.59
N ASP A 88 -22.48 3.14 12.40
CA ASP A 88 -23.36 2.21 11.70
C ASP A 88 -22.57 1.01 11.10
N PRO A 89 -22.91 -0.25 11.47
CA PRO A 89 -22.21 -1.42 10.96
C PRO A 89 -22.32 -1.63 9.44
N LYS A 90 -23.44 -1.26 8.81
CA LYS A 90 -23.61 -1.35 7.35
C LYS A 90 -22.77 -0.30 6.63
N GLU A 91 -22.69 0.90 7.19
CA GLU A 91 -21.81 1.96 6.66
C GLU A 91 -20.34 1.56 6.76
N ARG A 92 -19.92 0.98 7.88
CA ARG A 92 -18.59 0.35 8.00
C ARG A 92 -18.36 -0.74 6.97
N ALA A 93 -19.34 -1.62 6.76
CA ALA A 93 -19.22 -2.69 5.77
C ALA A 93 -18.99 -2.13 4.36
N ILE A 94 -19.74 -1.08 3.98
CA ILE A 94 -19.55 -0.37 2.71
C ILE A 94 -18.12 0.15 2.59
N LEU A 95 -17.60 0.87 3.60
CA LEU A 95 -16.24 1.41 3.54
C LEU A 95 -15.19 0.29 3.45
N ARG A 96 -15.32 -0.79 4.23
CA ARG A 96 -14.38 -1.93 4.17
C ARG A 96 -14.39 -2.60 2.81
N MET A 97 -15.57 -2.86 2.26
CA MET A 97 -15.72 -3.51 0.95
C MET A 97 -15.15 -2.62 -0.17
N THR A 98 -15.44 -1.32 -0.14
CA THR A 98 -14.99 -0.37 -1.17
C THR A 98 -13.50 -0.04 -1.09
N TYR A 99 -12.95 0.21 0.10
CA TYR A 99 -11.61 0.77 0.27
C TYR A 99 -10.56 -0.27 0.71
N ILE A 100 -10.96 -1.32 1.45
CA ILE A 100 -10.03 -2.40 1.85
C ILE A 100 -10.09 -3.57 0.87
N LEU A 101 -11.28 -4.08 0.58
CA LEU A 101 -11.47 -5.21 -0.34
C LEU A 101 -11.47 -4.77 -1.82
N LYS A 102 -11.50 -3.46 -2.08
CA LYS A 102 -11.49 -2.86 -3.43
C LYS A 102 -12.59 -3.37 -4.36
N GLN A 103 -13.73 -3.78 -3.79
CA GLN A 103 -14.86 -4.27 -4.55
C GLN A 103 -15.52 -3.14 -5.35
N TYR A 104 -16.04 -3.47 -6.53
CA TYR A 104 -16.78 -2.51 -7.33
C TYR A 104 -18.12 -2.17 -6.66
N PRO A 105 -18.63 -0.93 -6.83
CA PRO A 105 -19.93 -0.54 -6.28
C PRO A 105 -21.04 -1.57 -6.54
N GLU A 106 -21.04 -2.16 -7.74
CA GLU A 106 -22.00 -3.18 -8.18
C GLU A 106 -21.96 -4.43 -7.29
N ASP A 107 -20.75 -4.95 -7.02
CA ASP A 107 -20.54 -6.11 -6.15
C ASP A 107 -20.97 -5.82 -4.71
N VAL A 108 -20.67 -4.61 -4.22
CA VAL A 108 -21.06 -4.18 -2.86
C VAL A 108 -22.58 -4.08 -2.73
N MET A 109 -23.24 -3.49 -3.74
CA MET A 109 -24.69 -3.36 -3.79
C MET A 109 -25.39 -4.72 -3.82
N GLU A 110 -24.89 -5.64 -4.64
CA GLU A 110 -25.40 -7.01 -4.74
C GLU A 110 -25.24 -7.75 -3.41
N HIS A 111 -24.04 -7.72 -2.83
CA HIS A 111 -23.74 -8.40 -1.58
C HIS A 111 -24.58 -7.88 -0.40
N LEU A 112 -24.73 -6.55 -0.29
CA LEU A 112 -25.52 -5.92 0.78
C LEU A 112 -27.02 -5.86 0.48
N LYS A 113 -27.44 -6.24 -0.74
CA LYS A 113 -28.82 -6.17 -1.23
C LYS A 113 -29.41 -4.76 -1.10
N ILE A 114 -28.65 -3.75 -1.52
CA ILE A 114 -29.05 -2.34 -1.44
C ILE A 114 -29.10 -1.67 -2.83
N SER A 115 -29.92 -0.63 -2.96
CA SER A 115 -29.96 0.18 -4.18
C SER A 115 -28.72 1.04 -4.34
N GLN A 116 -28.48 1.51 -5.57
CA GLN A 116 -27.43 2.48 -5.88
C GLN A 116 -27.55 3.78 -5.09
N SER A 117 -28.78 4.31 -4.96
CA SER A 117 -29.03 5.49 -4.14
C SER A 117 -28.67 5.26 -2.66
N THR A 118 -28.98 4.07 -2.14
CA THR A 118 -28.66 3.70 -0.76
C THR A 118 -27.15 3.56 -0.57
N TYR A 119 -26.45 2.90 -1.48
CA TYR A 119 -24.99 2.75 -1.44
C TYR A 119 -24.28 4.11 -1.36
N TYR A 120 -24.58 5.03 -2.28
CA TYR A 120 -23.91 6.34 -2.29
C TYR A 120 -24.27 7.20 -1.08
N ARG A 121 -25.52 7.13 -0.59
CA ARG A 121 -25.95 7.86 0.61
C ARG A 121 -25.22 7.35 1.84
N LEU A 122 -25.19 6.05 2.06
CA LEU A 122 -24.53 5.42 3.21
C LEU A 122 -23.02 5.64 3.15
N ARG A 123 -22.39 5.50 1.98
CA ARG A 123 -20.96 5.78 1.81
C ARG A 123 -20.63 7.23 2.16
N LYS A 124 -21.44 8.19 1.68
CA LYS A 124 -21.25 9.61 1.94
C LYS A 124 -21.37 9.92 3.45
N HIS A 125 -22.42 9.41 4.09
CA HIS A 125 -22.65 9.60 5.52
C HIS A 125 -21.49 9.01 6.36
N ALA A 126 -21.03 7.81 6.02
CA ALA A 126 -19.88 7.19 6.65
C ALA A 126 -18.59 8.02 6.52
N THR A 127 -18.34 8.61 5.35
CA THR A 127 -17.20 9.50 5.13
C THR A 127 -17.31 10.77 5.98
N GLU A 128 -18.51 11.37 6.08
CA GLU A 128 -18.77 12.56 6.90
C GLU A 128 -18.53 12.30 8.39
N GLU A 129 -18.91 11.12 8.90
CA GLU A 129 -18.65 10.72 10.29
C GLU A 129 -17.14 10.63 10.59
N ILE A 130 -16.35 10.11 9.65
CA ILE A 130 -14.88 10.09 9.78
C ILE A 130 -14.33 11.52 9.76
N ASP A 131 -14.84 12.40 8.89
CA ASP A 131 -14.40 13.80 8.88
C ASP A 131 -14.67 14.49 10.22
N ILE A 132 -15.85 14.28 10.81
CA ILE A 132 -16.20 14.82 12.14
C ILE A 132 -15.21 14.31 13.21
N PHE A 133 -14.86 13.02 13.19
CA PHE A 133 -13.87 12.45 14.10
C PHE A 133 -12.45 13.02 13.88
N LEU A 134 -12.08 13.36 12.66
CA LEU A 134 -10.77 13.94 12.35
C LEU A 134 -10.66 15.42 12.74
N GLU A 135 -11.79 16.09 12.97
CA GLU A 135 -11.90 17.50 13.38
C GLU A 135 -12.08 17.66 14.91
N SER A 136 -12.37 16.58 15.63
CA SER A 136 -12.52 16.55 17.10
C SER A 136 -11.19 16.36 17.83
#